data_AF-A0A8T2NKS0-F1
#
_entry.id   AF-A0A8T2NKS0-F1
#
_cell.length_a   1.000
_cell.length_b   1.000
_cell.length_c   1.000
_cell.angle_alpha   90.00
_cell.angle_beta   90.00
_cell.angle_gamma   90.00
#
_symmetry.space_group_name_H-M   'P 1'
#
loop_
_entity.id
_entity.type
_entity.pdbx_description
1 polymer ?
#
loop_
_entity_poly.entity_id
_entity_poly.type
_entity_poly.pdbx_seq_one_letter_code
_entity_poly.pdbx_strand_id
1 'polypeptide(L)'
;MAAGAITTLPPAPEDGGSGSFLPGTFKELKRLYCKNGGYFLRINADGRVDGIRERSDPHTKLQIQATAVGEVVIKGVSTSRYLAMSADGRLFGTKRVTDECYFMERLEPNNYNTYRSRKYPDWYVALKRTGQHKSGSRTGPGQKAILFLPMSAVC
;
A
#
# COMPACT_ATOMS: atom_id res chain seq x y z
N MET A 1 2.55 20.83 -2.96
CA MET A 1 2.69 19.98 -1.76
C MET A 1 1.77 18.78 -1.93
N ALA A 2 2.27 17.55 -1.87
CA ALA A 2 1.42 16.35 -1.93
C ALA A 2 1.05 15.97 -0.49
N ALA A 3 -0.23 16.05 -0.14
CA ALA A 3 -0.76 15.55 1.12
C ALA A 3 -1.18 14.08 0.95
N GLY A 4 -0.94 13.24 1.96
CA GLY A 4 -1.48 11.88 1.99
C GLY A 4 -3.00 11.93 2.03
N ALA A 5 -3.65 11.20 1.13
CA ALA A 5 -5.09 10.96 1.15
C ALA A 5 -5.34 9.47 1.40
N ILE A 6 -6.37 9.15 2.18
CA ILE A 6 -6.83 7.77 2.36
C ILE A 6 -7.53 7.34 1.08
N THR A 7 -7.41 6.07 0.71
CA THR A 7 -8.20 5.44 -0.35
C THR A 7 -9.63 5.30 0.17
N THR A 8 -10.40 6.37 0.11
CA THR A 8 -11.79 6.38 0.56
C THR A 8 -12.67 5.66 -0.44
N LEU A 9 -13.46 4.71 0.04
CA LEU A 9 -14.68 4.30 -0.65
C LEU A 9 -15.59 5.53 -0.79
N PRO A 10 -16.28 5.75 -1.93
CA PRO A 10 -17.25 6.83 -2.02
C PRO A 10 -18.31 6.68 -0.91
N PRO A 11 -18.75 7.79 -0.28
CA PRO A 11 -19.80 7.74 0.73
C PRO A 11 -21.08 7.19 0.10
N ALA A 12 -21.72 6.25 0.78
CA ALA A 12 -23.04 5.77 0.37
C ALA A 12 -24.04 6.94 0.50
N PRO A 13 -24.89 7.20 -0.50
CA PRO A 13 -26.01 8.10 -0.32
C PRO A 13 -27.03 7.44 0.62
N GLU A 14 -27.32 8.12 1.73
CA GLU A 14 -28.51 7.84 2.52
C GLU A 14 -29.72 8.39 1.75
N ASP A 15 -30.39 7.53 0.97
CA ASP A 15 -31.86 7.45 0.84
C ASP A 15 -32.24 6.52 -0.33
N GLY A 16 -33.34 5.80 -0.16
CA GLY A 16 -33.70 4.59 -0.90
C GLY A 16 -33.78 4.70 -2.43
N GLY A 17 -33.01 3.84 -3.11
CA GLY A 17 -33.16 3.56 -4.52
C GLY A 17 -32.28 2.38 -4.92
N SER A 18 -32.88 1.30 -5.44
CA SER A 18 -32.14 0.20 -6.04
C SER A 18 -31.31 0.71 -7.22
N GLY A 19 -30.04 1.00 -6.96
CA GLY A 19 -29.06 1.47 -7.94
C GLY A 19 -27.76 0.71 -7.73
N SER A 20 -27.55 -0.31 -8.56
CA SER A 20 -26.34 -1.11 -8.73
C SER A 20 -25.04 -0.40 -8.29
N PHE A 21 -24.25 -1.05 -7.43
CA PHE A 21 -22.83 -0.76 -7.23
C PHE A 21 -22.17 -0.56 -8.59
N LEU A 22 -21.87 0.67 -8.98
CA LEU A 22 -21.08 0.92 -10.17
C LEU A 22 -19.61 0.73 -9.78
N PRO A 23 -18.90 -0.28 -10.33
CA PRO A 23 -17.47 -0.47 -10.09
C PRO A 23 -16.68 0.63 -10.83
N GLY A 24 -16.73 1.85 -10.32
CA GLY A 24 -16.15 3.04 -10.93
C GLY A 24 -14.99 3.63 -10.12
N THR A 25 -13.77 3.52 -10.67
CA THR A 25 -12.68 4.51 -10.58
C THR A 25 -11.57 4.38 -9.50
N PHE A 26 -11.30 3.21 -8.90
CA PHE A 26 -9.96 2.95 -8.31
C PHE A 26 -8.89 2.65 -9.40
N LYS A 27 -8.86 3.49 -10.44
CA LYS A 27 -7.97 3.35 -11.62
C LYS A 27 -6.69 4.17 -11.51
N GLU A 28 -6.57 5.06 -10.53
CA GLU A 28 -5.37 5.87 -10.40
C GLU A 28 -4.21 5.02 -9.89
N LEU A 29 -3.19 4.90 -10.73
CA LEU A 29 -1.94 4.29 -10.34
C LEU A 29 -1.22 5.22 -9.38
N LYS A 30 -0.70 4.68 -8.28
CA LYS A 30 0.02 5.40 -7.25
C LYS A 30 1.41 4.82 -7.05
N ARG A 31 2.33 5.63 -6.54
CA ARG A 31 3.64 5.22 -6.04
C ARG A 31 3.66 5.47 -4.54
N LEU A 32 4.04 4.47 -3.75
CA LEU A 32 4.13 4.62 -2.30
C LEU A 32 5.54 5.06 -1.90
N TYR A 33 5.71 6.32 -1.51
CA TYR A 33 7.00 6.86 -1.11
C TYR A 33 7.20 6.82 0.40
N CYS A 34 8.24 6.10 0.83
CA CYS A 34 8.59 5.98 2.24
C CYS A 34 9.43 7.16 2.73
N LYS A 35 8.93 7.86 3.76
CA LYS A 35 9.59 9.02 4.39
C LYS A 35 10.96 8.70 4.97
N ASN A 36 11.17 7.48 5.44
CA ASN A 36 12.34 7.09 6.22
C ASN A 36 13.68 7.23 5.48
N GLY A 37 13.69 6.95 4.18
CA GLY A 37 14.90 6.95 3.36
C GLY A 37 14.70 7.45 1.93
N GLY A 38 13.49 7.90 1.60
CA GLY A 38 13.15 8.44 0.30
C GLY A 38 13.05 7.39 -0.80
N TYR A 39 12.44 6.24 -0.50
CA TYR A 39 12.30 5.12 -1.44
C TYR A 39 10.84 4.92 -1.84
N PHE A 40 10.60 4.65 -3.11
CA PHE A 40 9.35 4.12 -3.61
C PHE A 40 9.28 2.62 -3.39
N LEU A 41 8.17 2.14 -2.84
CA LEU A 41 7.90 0.72 -2.70
C LEU A 41 7.88 0.05 -4.08
N ARG A 42 8.65 -1.02 -4.22
CA ARG A 42 8.81 -1.78 -5.46
C ARG A 42 8.47 -3.24 -5.23
N ILE A 43 7.67 -3.79 -6.14
CA ILE A 43 7.37 -5.23 -6.18
C ILE A 43 8.03 -5.79 -7.43
N ASN A 44 9.07 -6.60 -7.25
CA ASN A 44 9.85 -7.18 -8.34
C ASN A 44 9.14 -8.38 -8.97
N ALA A 45 9.54 -8.73 -10.20
CA ALA A 45 8.91 -9.81 -10.97
C ALA A 45 9.10 -11.19 -10.34
N ASP A 46 10.16 -11.38 -9.54
CA ASP A 46 10.43 -12.58 -8.73
C ASP A 46 9.56 -12.65 -7.45
N GLY A 47 8.86 -11.57 -7.10
CA GLY A 47 8.09 -11.45 -5.87
C GLY A 47 8.87 -10.87 -4.70
N ARG A 48 10.11 -10.42 -4.89
CA ARG A 48 10.84 -9.68 -3.85
C ARG A 48 10.27 -8.28 -3.71
N VAL A 49 10.13 -7.83 -2.47
CA VAL A 49 9.70 -6.46 -2.16
C VAL A 49 10.86 -5.68 -1.56
N ASP A 50 11.14 -4.52 -2.13
CA ASP A 50 12.16 -3.59 -1.70
C ASP A 50 11.77 -2.15 -2.06
N GLY A 51 12.71 -1.22 -1.94
CA GLY A 51 12.52 0.19 -2.17
C GLY A 51 13.60 0.74 -3.11
N ILE A 52 13.20 1.54 -4.08
CA ILE A 52 14.09 2.20 -5.04
C ILE A 52 13.87 3.72 -5.02
N ARG A 53 14.91 4.51 -5.27
CA ARG A 53 14.79 5.98 -5.34
C ARG A 53 14.33 6.47 -6.71
N GLU A 54 14.58 5.66 -7.74
CA GLU A 54 14.22 5.95 -9.12
C GLU A 54 12.69 5.99 -9.29
N ARG A 55 12.16 7.16 -9.61
CA ARG A 55 10.71 7.36 -9.80
C ARG A 55 10.23 6.80 -11.14
N SER A 56 11.12 6.71 -12.12
CA SER A 56 10.79 6.21 -13.46
C SER A 56 10.65 4.68 -13.51
N ASP A 57 11.08 3.95 -12.48
CA ASP A 57 11.00 2.49 -12.44
C ASP A 57 9.53 2.01 -12.55
N PRO A 58 9.20 1.17 -13.54
CA PRO A 58 7.83 0.72 -13.77
C PRO A 58 7.28 -0.16 -12.65
N HIS A 59 8.12 -0.89 -11.93
CA HIS A 59 7.74 -1.78 -10.81
C HIS A 59 7.33 -1.02 -9.54
N THR A 60 7.47 0.31 -9.53
CA THR A 60 6.96 1.19 -8.47
C THR A 60 5.52 1.66 -8.71
N LYS A 61 4.94 1.34 -9.88
CA LYS A 61 3.54 1.65 -10.20
C LYS A 61 2.64 0.63 -9.53
N LEU A 62 1.91 1.09 -8.52
CA LEU A 62 1.02 0.30 -7.70
C LEU A 62 -0.43 0.73 -7.94
N GLN A 63 -1.32 -0.24 -8.01
CA GLN A 63 -2.75 -0.02 -7.95
C GLN A 63 -3.22 -0.35 -6.53
N ILE A 64 -3.78 0.63 -5.84
CA ILE A 64 -4.35 0.46 -4.50
C ILE A 64 -5.85 0.32 -4.68
N GLN A 65 -6.40 -0.81 -4.26
CA GLN A 65 -7.82 -1.12 -4.40
C GLN A 65 -8.42 -1.28 -3.02
N ALA A 66 -9.41 -0.45 -2.68
CA ALA A 66 -10.15 -0.59 -1.43
C ALA A 66 -11.08 -1.80 -1.51
N THR A 67 -11.03 -2.68 -0.50
CA THR A 67 -11.89 -3.86 -0.38
C THR A 67 -12.96 -3.69 0.69
N ALA A 68 -12.67 -2.89 1.72
CA ALA A 68 -13.60 -2.46 2.75
C ALA A 68 -13.18 -1.09 3.29
N VAL A 69 -13.96 -0.51 4.21
CA VAL A 69 -13.63 0.79 4.82
C VAL A 69 -12.30 0.68 5.54
N GLY A 70 -11.32 1.46 5.09
CA GLY A 70 -9.96 1.47 5.63
C GLY A 70 -9.14 0.22 5.31
N GLU A 71 -9.62 -0.69 4.46
CA GLU A 71 -8.89 -1.88 4.03
C GLU A 71 -8.60 -1.85 2.52
N VAL A 72 -7.35 -2.13 2.18
CA VAL A 72 -6.86 -2.10 0.81
C VAL A 72 -6.07 -3.36 0.47
N VAL A 73 -6.07 -3.69 -0.83
CA VAL A 73 -5.08 -4.57 -1.45
C VAL A 73 -4.20 -3.74 -2.37
N ILE A 74 -2.90 -4.03 -2.40
CA ILE A 74 -1.91 -3.27 -3.17
C ILE A 74 -1.35 -4.18 -4.25
N LYS A 75 -1.55 -3.82 -5.52
CA LYS A 75 -1.10 -4.61 -6.69
C LYS A 75 -0.01 -3.88 -7.46
N GLY A 76 1.12 -4.52 -7.71
CA GLY A 76 2.11 -4.07 -8.68
C GLY A 76 1.59 -4.27 -10.09
N VAL A 77 1.45 -3.18 -10.85
CA VAL A 77 0.86 -3.22 -12.20
C VAL A 77 1.77 -3.99 -13.15
N SER A 78 3.06 -3.64 -13.19
CA SER A 78 4.03 -4.24 -14.10
C SER A 78 4.29 -5.72 -13.81
N THR A 79 4.18 -6.15 -12.55
CA THR A 79 4.44 -7.55 -12.16
C THR A 79 3.18 -8.38 -12.03
N SER A 80 2.00 -7.75 -12.04
CA SER A 80 0.72 -8.39 -11.72
C SER A 80 0.76 -9.19 -10.41
N ARG A 81 1.50 -8.70 -9.42
CA ARG A 81 1.63 -9.30 -8.09
C ARG A 81 1.01 -8.42 -7.02
N TYR A 82 0.41 -9.02 -6.01
CA TYR A 82 -0.14 -8.37 -4.84
C TYR A 82 0.91 -8.34 -3.74
N LEU A 83 1.04 -7.20 -3.06
CA LEU A 83 1.82 -7.10 -1.84
C LEU A 83 1.19 -8.01 -0.78
N ALA A 84 2.03 -8.80 -0.12
CA ALA A 84 1.62 -9.68 0.97
C ALA A 84 2.67 -9.63 2.09
N MET A 85 2.23 -9.98 3.29
CA MET A 85 3.09 -10.12 4.46
C MET A 85 2.99 -11.54 5.01
N SER A 86 4.11 -12.25 5.09
CA SER A 86 4.15 -13.63 5.55
C SER A 86 4.12 -13.71 7.07
N ALA A 87 3.89 -14.92 7.60
CA ALA A 87 3.95 -15.23 9.03
C ALA A 87 5.30 -14.93 9.71
N ASP A 88 6.42 -14.89 8.98
CA ASP A 88 7.72 -14.45 9.49
C ASP A 88 7.92 -12.92 9.44
N GLY A 89 6.91 -12.20 8.96
CA GLY A 89 6.91 -10.74 8.82
C GLY A 89 7.61 -10.24 7.57
N ARG A 90 8.02 -11.11 6.64
CA ARG A 90 8.63 -10.69 5.36
C ARG A 90 7.56 -10.14 4.42
N LEU A 91 7.89 -9.03 3.74
CA LEU A 91 7.09 -8.52 2.63
C LEU A 91 7.47 -9.22 1.34
N PHE A 92 6.47 -9.68 0.60
CA PHE A 92 6.66 -10.37 -0.67
C PHE A 92 5.50 -10.11 -1.63
N GLY A 93 5.68 -10.48 -2.89
CA GLY A 93 4.72 -10.31 -3.97
C GLY A 93 4.13 -11.66 -4.43
N THR A 94 2.83 -11.86 -4.24
CA THR A 94 2.10 -13.07 -4.66
C THR A 94 1.29 -12.85 -5.94
N LYS A 95 1.08 -13.87 -6.76
CA LYS A 95 0.25 -13.78 -7.98
C LYS A 95 -1.26 -13.84 -7.69
N ARG A 96 -1.65 -14.39 -6.55
CA ARG A 96 -3.06 -14.56 -6.15
C ARG A 96 -3.30 -13.79 -4.86
N VAL A 97 -4.46 -13.16 -4.75
CA VAL A 97 -4.88 -12.52 -3.50
C VAL A 97 -5.09 -13.60 -2.44
N THR A 98 -4.43 -13.43 -1.30
CA THR A 98 -4.56 -14.25 -0.10
C THR A 98 -4.96 -13.37 1.08
N ASP A 99 -5.26 -13.97 2.22
CA ASP A 99 -5.52 -13.28 3.49
C ASP A 99 -4.34 -12.38 3.95
N GLU A 100 -3.13 -12.71 3.53
CA GLU A 100 -1.90 -11.93 3.76
C GLU A 100 -1.79 -10.65 2.91
N CYS A 101 -2.68 -10.45 1.93
CA CYS A 101 -2.65 -9.32 0.99
C CYS A 101 -3.47 -8.10 1.44
N TYR A 102 -4.18 -8.23 2.55
CA TYR A 102 -5.08 -7.19 3.05
C TYR A 102 -4.37 -6.31 4.06
N PHE A 103 -4.39 -5.01 3.82
CA PHE A 103 -3.78 -4.01 4.68
C PHE A 103 -4.80 -2.97 5.10
N MET A 104 -4.81 -2.62 6.38
CA MET A 104 -5.54 -1.50 6.91
C MET A 104 -4.77 -0.21 6.61
N GLU A 105 -5.31 0.62 5.73
CA GLU A 105 -4.79 1.95 5.43
C GLU A 105 -5.30 2.96 6.45
N ARG A 106 -4.39 3.73 7.05
CA ARG A 106 -4.74 4.85 7.93
C ARG A 106 -3.91 6.07 7.63
N LEU A 107 -4.55 7.24 7.67
CA LEU A 107 -3.86 8.53 7.63
C LEU A 107 -3.38 8.89 9.03
N GLU A 108 -2.08 9.13 9.17
CA GLU A 108 -1.47 9.59 10.41
C GLU A 108 -1.56 11.12 10.52
N PRO A 109 -1.49 11.69 11.75
CA PRO A 109 -1.54 13.14 11.98
C PRO A 109 -0.48 13.97 11.24
N ASN A 110 0.56 13.30 10.74
CA ASN A 110 1.64 13.92 9.98
C ASN A 110 1.39 13.95 8.46
N ASN A 111 0.17 13.62 8.00
CA ASN A 111 -0.26 13.53 6.61
C ASN A 111 0.42 12.44 5.77
N TYR A 112 0.89 11.36 6.42
CA TYR A 112 1.37 10.14 5.76
C TYR A 112 0.41 8.99 6.04
N ASN A 113 0.35 8.04 5.12
CA ASN A 113 -0.42 6.81 5.30
C ASN A 113 0.45 5.73 5.94
N THR A 114 -0.17 4.93 6.78
CA THR A 114 0.36 3.65 7.28
C THR A 114 -0.46 2.51 6.69
N TYR A 115 0.19 1.37 6.44
CA TYR A 115 -0.44 0.16 5.95
C TYR A 115 -0.16 -0.97 6.93
N ARG A 116 -1.16 -1.34 7.71
CA ARG A 116 -1.04 -2.35 8.77
C ARG A 116 -1.61 -3.68 8.28
N SER A 117 -0.93 -4.80 8.50
CA SER A 117 -1.45 -6.09 8.06
C SER A 117 -2.79 -6.40 8.74
N ARG A 118 -3.78 -6.86 7.98
CA ARG A 118 -5.06 -7.33 8.53
C ARG A 118 -4.86 -8.60 9.36
N LYS A 119 -4.05 -9.54 8.85
CA LYS A 119 -3.77 -10.83 9.48
C LYS A 119 -2.85 -10.70 10.69
N TYR A 120 -1.90 -9.78 10.63
CA TYR A 120 -0.92 -9.51 11.70
C TYR A 120 -1.07 -8.05 12.18
N PRO A 121 -2.03 -7.76 13.06
CA PRO A 121 -2.47 -6.39 13.35
C PRO A 121 -1.41 -5.50 14.01
N ASP A 122 -0.34 -6.06 14.57
CA ASP A 122 0.77 -5.30 15.13
C ASP A 122 1.87 -4.97 14.11
N TRP A 123 1.74 -5.47 12.88
CA TRP A 123 2.78 -5.37 11.86
C TRP A 123 2.37 -4.43 10.74
N TYR A 124 3.36 -3.68 10.26
CA TYR A 124 3.19 -2.66 9.24
C TYR A 124 4.05 -2.97 8.02
N VAL A 125 3.58 -2.55 6.85
CA VAL A 125 4.44 -2.39 5.68
C VAL A 125 5.50 -1.36 6.04
N ALA A 126 6.77 -1.65 5.74
CA ALA A 126 7.87 -0.77 6.13
C ALA A 126 9.12 -0.95 5.27
N LEU A 127 9.81 0.15 5.02
CA LEU A 127 11.11 0.18 4.36
C LEU A 127 12.21 0.73 5.29
N LYS A 128 13.36 0.07 5.29
CA LYS A 128 14.56 0.51 6.01
C LYS A 128 15.20 1.69 5.26
N ARG A 129 16.09 2.43 5.94
CA ARG A 129 16.95 3.44 5.30
C ARG A 129 17.85 2.89 4.18
N THR A 130 18.09 1.58 4.18
CA THR A 130 18.85 0.88 3.14
C THR A 130 18.02 0.52 1.90
N GLY A 131 16.72 0.86 1.87
CA GLY A 131 15.80 0.47 0.79
C GLY A 131 15.26 -0.95 0.92
N GLN A 132 15.84 -1.81 1.76
CA GLN A 132 15.28 -3.15 1.98
C GLN A 132 13.99 -3.12 2.80
N HIS A 133 13.10 -4.09 2.59
CA HIS A 133 11.93 -4.25 3.45
C HIS A 133 12.34 -4.49 4.91
N LYS A 134 11.50 -4.01 5.83
CA LYS A 134 11.63 -4.28 7.25
C LYS A 134 10.66 -5.40 7.63
N SER A 135 11.15 -6.40 8.37
CA SER A 135 10.28 -7.46 8.87
C SER A 135 9.22 -6.87 9.79
N GLY A 136 7.97 -7.31 9.63
CA GLY A 136 6.79 -6.89 10.38
C GLY A 136 7.00 -6.96 11.89
N SER A 137 7.65 -8.03 12.38
CA SER A 137 8.02 -8.20 13.79
C SER A 137 8.90 -7.08 14.37
N ARG A 138 9.58 -6.30 13.51
CA ARG A 138 10.44 -5.17 13.89
C ARG A 138 9.79 -3.81 13.61
N THR A 139 8.56 -3.81 13.13
CA THR A 139 7.77 -2.59 12.90
C THR A 139 7.00 -2.23 14.17
N GLY A 140 6.46 -1.01 14.21
CA GLY A 140 5.71 -0.52 15.34
C GLY A 140 5.30 0.94 15.13
N PRO A 141 4.31 1.41 15.89
CA PRO A 141 3.83 2.78 15.81
C PRO A 141 4.95 3.79 16.09
N GLY A 142 4.85 4.98 15.49
CA GLY A 142 5.83 6.07 15.63
C GLY A 142 7.13 5.91 14.82
N GLN A 143 7.38 4.75 14.21
CA GLN A 143 8.56 4.57 13.38
C GLN A 143 8.43 5.31 12.04
N LYS A 144 9.48 6.02 11.61
CA LYS A 144 9.47 6.68 10.28
C LYS A 144 9.38 5.68 9.11
N ALA A 145 9.80 4.43 9.33
CA ALA A 145 9.82 3.34 8.35
C ALA A 145 8.43 2.92 7.84
N ILE A 146 7.37 3.17 8.62
CA ILE A 146 5.99 2.78 8.30
C ILE A 146 5.21 3.89 7.58
N LEU A 147 5.82 5.07 7.41
CA LEU A 147 5.16 6.25 6.86
C LEU A 147 5.35 6.31 5.34
N PHE A 148 4.24 6.20 4.61
CA PHE A 148 4.19 6.25 3.16
C PHE A 148 3.35 7.44 2.68
N LEU A 149 3.83 8.09 1.62
CA LEU A 149 3.08 9.11 0.90
C LEU A 149 2.61 8.51 -0.43
N PRO A 150 1.31 8.28 -0.63
CA PRO A 150 0.79 7.89 -1.93
C PRO A 150 0.87 9.07 -2.90
N MET A 151 1.69 8.92 -3.94
CA MET A 151 1.84 9.91 -5.01
C MET A 151 1.23 9.40 -6.30
N SER A 152 0.61 10.29 -7.09
CA SER A 152 0.11 9.91 -8.41
C SER A 152 1.23 9.36 -9.30
N ALA A 153 0.95 8.24 -9.96
CA ALA A 153 1.87 7.58 -10.88
C ALA A 153 1.65 7.99 -12.34
N VAL A 154 0.69 8.87 -12.60
CA VAL A 154 0.43 9.46 -13.92
C VAL A 154 1.58 10.43 -14.26
N CYS A 155 2.06 10.35 -15.50
CA CYS A 155 3.02 11.28 -16.07
C CYS A 155 2.30 12.55 -16.50
#